data_AF-A0A1J9QDT5-F1
#
_entry.id   AF-A0A1J9QDT5-F1
#
_cell.length_a   1.000
_cell.length_b   1.000
_cell.length_c   1.000
_cell.angle_alpha   90.00
_cell.angle_beta   90.00
_cell.angle_gamma   90.00
#
_symmetry.space_group_name_H-M   'P 1'
#
loop_
_entity.id
_entity.type
_entity.pdbx_description
1 polymer ?
#
loop_
_entity_poly.entity_id
_entity_poly.type
_entity_poly.pdbx_seq_one_letter_code
_entity_poly.pdbx_strand_id
1 'polypeptide(L)'
;MAKDKTQRGSGGTGQNHIRARVAFLYRASTYLQSASVSNPSAKCIITNQTIQASNHGSPTRETVPNDKTSSTDASRESKQPQPQPTQHVPVSKLSRQLASQLRGVSLKSQLRLSRGIKRSICKRCDSLLIPKSTCMETVENASRGGSENKPWADVRVARCNSCGYIKRYPQTEKKSLKLAERKRLKEVGDGGQAVTSQPTTGQVPAVHVAR
;
A
#
# COMPACT_ATOMS: atom_id res chain seq x y z
N MET A 1 10.08 7.28 -48.47
CA MET A 1 8.61 7.49 -48.41
C MET A 1 8.08 6.91 -47.10
N ALA A 2 7.89 7.75 -46.07
CA ALA A 2 7.24 7.34 -44.82
C ALA A 2 5.73 7.50 -44.97
N LYS A 3 4.95 6.44 -44.75
CA LYS A 3 3.48 6.47 -44.81
C LYS A 3 2.94 7.30 -43.64
N ASP A 4 2.09 8.28 -43.95
CA ASP A 4 1.40 9.10 -42.96
C ASP A 4 0.55 8.24 -42.02
N LYS A 5 0.75 8.48 -40.71
CA LYS A 5 0.05 7.79 -39.64
C LYS A 5 -1.32 8.43 -39.47
N THR A 6 -2.37 7.80 -39.99
CA THR A 6 -3.76 8.20 -39.74
C THR A 6 -3.98 8.27 -38.23
N GLN A 7 -4.22 9.47 -37.69
CA GLN A 7 -4.69 9.62 -36.32
C GLN A 7 -6.05 8.94 -36.23
N ARG A 8 -6.10 7.73 -35.68
CA ARG A 8 -7.36 7.06 -35.35
C ARG A 8 -8.05 7.88 -34.25
N GLY A 9 -8.99 8.72 -34.67
CA GLY A 9 -9.94 9.39 -33.78
C GLY A 9 -10.76 8.38 -33.00
N SER A 10 -10.99 8.72 -31.72
CA SER A 10 -12.05 8.26 -30.80
C SER A 10 -12.48 6.78 -30.77
N GLY A 11 -11.64 5.83 -31.22
CA GLY A 11 -11.91 4.38 -31.19
C GLY A 11 -11.86 3.73 -29.79
N GLY A 12 -12.49 4.33 -28.78
CA GLY A 12 -12.40 3.92 -27.38
C GLY A 12 -13.71 3.43 -26.74
N THR A 13 -14.83 3.41 -27.46
CA THR A 13 -16.18 3.22 -26.88
C THR A 13 -16.52 1.79 -26.44
N GLY A 14 -15.86 0.77 -27.00
CA GLY A 14 -16.23 -0.64 -26.76
C GLY A 14 -16.01 -1.18 -25.35
N GLN A 15 -15.23 -0.50 -24.50
CA GLN A 15 -14.89 -0.98 -23.14
C GLN A 15 -15.12 0.07 -22.04
N ASN A 16 -15.92 1.10 -22.31
CA ASN A 16 -16.16 2.18 -21.34
C ASN A 16 -16.75 1.66 -20.02
N HIS A 17 -17.75 0.77 -20.09
CA HIS A 17 -18.38 0.16 -18.93
C HIS A 17 -17.39 -0.70 -18.12
N ILE A 18 -16.48 -1.43 -18.77
CA ILE A 18 -15.44 -2.21 -18.10
C ILE A 18 -14.45 -1.28 -17.38
N ARG A 19 -14.01 -0.20 -18.04
CA ARG A 19 -13.12 0.80 -17.42
C ARG A 19 -13.79 1.47 -16.23
N ALA A 20 -15.08 1.82 -16.35
CA ALA A 20 -15.88 2.35 -15.26
C ALA A 20 -15.98 1.37 -14.09
N ARG A 21 -16.24 0.08 -14.37
CA ARG A 21 -16.28 -0.98 -13.34
C ARG A 21 -14.93 -1.13 -12.63
N VAL A 22 -13.82 -1.17 -13.35
CA VAL A 22 -12.47 -1.23 -12.76
C VAL A 22 -12.20 -0.01 -11.88
N ALA A 23 -12.54 1.20 -12.36
CA ALA A 23 -12.37 2.43 -11.59
C ALA A 23 -13.23 2.42 -10.30
N PHE A 24 -14.48 1.99 -10.41
CA PHE A 24 -15.39 1.86 -9.27
C PHE A 24 -14.85 0.87 -8.23
N LEU A 25 -14.48 -0.34 -8.64
CA LEU A 25 -13.95 -1.37 -7.74
C LEU A 25 -12.67 -0.89 -7.03
N TYR A 26 -11.80 -0.17 -7.74
CA TYR A 26 -10.59 0.41 -7.14
C TYR A 26 -10.92 1.46 -6.08
N ARG A 27 -11.81 2.41 -6.40
CA ARG A 27 -12.22 3.47 -5.48
C ARG A 27 -12.93 2.89 -4.25
N ALA A 28 -13.86 1.97 -4.45
CA ALA A 28 -14.61 1.31 -3.39
C ALA A 28 -13.68 0.50 -2.46
N SER A 29 -12.77 -0.31 -3.02
CA SER A 29 -11.79 -1.05 -2.22
C SER A 29 -10.89 -0.11 -1.41
N THR A 30 -10.45 1.01 -2.01
CA THR A 30 -9.62 2.01 -1.34
C THR A 30 -10.35 2.67 -0.20
N TYR A 31 -11.60 3.10 -0.43
CA TYR A 31 -12.45 3.71 0.58
C TYR A 31 -12.69 2.80 1.79
N LEU A 32 -13.05 1.54 1.55
CA LEU A 32 -13.27 0.57 2.64
C LEU A 32 -11.98 0.30 3.44
N GLN A 33 -10.82 0.29 2.78
CA GLN A 33 -9.55 0.11 3.47
C GLN A 33 -9.16 1.36 4.26
N SER A 34 -9.33 2.56 3.69
CA SER A 34 -9.02 3.81 4.42
C SER A 34 -9.91 3.99 5.64
N ALA A 35 -11.20 3.63 5.54
CA ALA A 35 -12.12 3.66 6.67
C ALA A 35 -11.69 2.71 7.82
N SER A 36 -11.11 1.55 7.48
CA SER A 36 -10.57 0.62 8.48
C SER A 36 -9.26 1.11 9.12
N VAL A 37 -8.49 1.96 8.44
CA VAL A 37 -7.26 2.56 8.96
C VAL A 37 -7.55 3.75 9.87
N SER A 38 -8.57 4.55 9.56
CA SER A 38 -8.93 5.72 10.37
C SER A 38 -9.67 5.37 11.66
N ASN A 39 -10.35 4.22 11.72
CA ASN A 39 -11.16 3.83 12.88
C ASN A 39 -10.70 2.49 13.49
N PRO A 40 -9.56 2.44 14.20
CA PRO A 40 -9.13 1.23 14.91
C PRO A 40 -10.07 0.84 16.07
N SER A 41 -10.96 1.75 16.50
CA SER A 41 -11.88 1.57 17.64
C SER A 41 -13.19 0.86 17.30
N ALA A 42 -13.56 0.73 16.03
CA ALA A 42 -14.78 0.02 15.62
C ALA A 42 -14.57 -1.51 15.58
N LYS A 43 -14.21 -2.11 16.73
CA LYS A 43 -14.46 -3.53 16.97
C LYS A 43 -15.97 -3.71 17.13
N CYS A 44 -16.71 -3.76 16.04
CA CYS A 44 -18.05 -4.31 16.10
C CYS A 44 -17.89 -5.83 16.21
N ILE A 45 -18.24 -6.33 17.38
CA ILE A 45 -18.45 -7.73 17.72
C ILE A 45 -19.34 -8.32 16.61
N ILE A 46 -18.78 -9.17 15.75
CA ILE A 46 -19.59 -10.06 14.93
C ILE A 46 -19.99 -11.20 15.86
N THR A 47 -21.00 -10.96 16.70
CA THR A 47 -21.80 -12.02 17.29
C THR A 47 -22.62 -12.60 16.16
N ASN A 48 -22.50 -13.90 15.95
CA ASN A 48 -23.32 -14.65 15.02
C ASN A 48 -24.81 -14.48 15.39
N GLN A 49 -25.52 -13.54 14.76
CA GLN A 49 -26.97 -13.63 14.65
C GLN A 49 -27.29 -14.49 13.44
N THR A 50 -27.19 -15.80 13.66
CA THR A 50 -27.92 -16.78 12.87
C THR A 50 -29.41 -16.57 13.14
N ILE A 51 -30.15 -16.32 12.08
CA ILE A 51 -31.62 -16.24 12.06
C ILE A 51 -32.18 -17.50 12.70
N GLN A 52 -32.99 -17.34 13.74
CA GLN A 52 -33.73 -18.42 14.38
C GLN A 52 -34.79 -18.93 13.40
N ALA A 53 -34.58 -20.12 12.85
CA ALA A 53 -35.66 -20.99 12.41
C ALA A 53 -35.77 -22.12 13.44
N SER A 54 -36.90 -22.14 14.13
CA SER A 54 -37.37 -23.20 15.01
C SER A 54 -37.31 -24.57 14.33
N ASN A 55 -36.71 -25.58 14.98
CA ASN A 55 -37.43 -26.79 15.39
C ASN A 55 -36.56 -27.79 16.17
N HIS A 56 -37.28 -28.46 17.07
CA HIS A 56 -36.89 -29.40 18.11
C HIS A 56 -36.14 -30.66 17.65
N GLY A 57 -35.30 -31.20 18.54
CA GLY A 57 -34.92 -32.62 18.54
C GLY A 57 -33.56 -32.94 19.16
N SER A 58 -33.45 -32.91 20.50
CA SER A 58 -32.45 -33.72 21.25
C SER A 58 -33.13 -35.06 21.64
N PRO A 59 -32.39 -36.17 21.89
CA PRO A 59 -31.71 -36.36 23.18
C PRO A 59 -30.33 -37.06 23.17
N THR A 60 -29.43 -36.51 24.00
CA THR A 60 -28.60 -37.13 25.08
C THR A 60 -27.65 -38.33 24.84
N ARG A 61 -26.36 -38.18 25.22
CA ARG A 61 -25.64 -38.89 26.34
C ARG A 61 -24.14 -38.48 26.40
N GLU A 62 -23.67 -37.87 27.51
CA GLU A 62 -22.85 -38.45 28.62
C GLU A 62 -21.37 -38.71 28.21
N THR A 63 -20.25 -38.39 28.90
CA THR A 63 -19.92 -37.99 30.29
C THR A 63 -18.40 -37.65 30.38
N VAL A 64 -18.07 -36.41 30.82
CA VAL A 64 -17.04 -35.91 31.80
C VAL A 64 -15.51 -36.34 31.70
N PRO A 65 -14.56 -35.91 32.58
CA PRO A 65 -13.39 -35.04 32.24
C PRO A 65 -12.00 -35.63 32.65
N ASN A 66 -10.86 -34.97 32.37
CA ASN A 66 -9.74 -34.96 33.33
C ASN A 66 -8.60 -33.95 33.08
N ASP A 67 -7.77 -33.84 34.10
CA ASP A 67 -7.06 -32.73 34.74
C ASP A 67 -5.74 -32.18 34.17
N LYS A 68 -5.34 -31.08 34.84
CA LYS A 68 -4.08 -30.31 34.89
C LYS A 68 -2.85 -31.20 35.18
N THR A 69 -1.59 -30.83 34.91
CA THR A 69 -0.81 -29.86 35.73
C THR A 69 0.63 -29.71 35.17
N SER A 70 1.21 -28.54 35.48
CA SER A 70 2.51 -27.90 35.25
C SER A 70 3.84 -28.64 35.47
N SER A 71 4.92 -28.14 34.83
CA SER A 71 6.17 -27.57 35.44
C SER A 71 7.25 -27.38 34.34
N THR A 72 7.63 -26.13 34.00
CA THR A 72 8.89 -25.43 34.34
C THR A 72 10.18 -26.20 34.04
N ASP A 73 11.00 -25.74 33.07
CA ASP A 73 12.25 -25.06 33.43
C ASP A 73 12.96 -24.32 32.26
N ALA A 74 13.78 -23.36 32.66
CA ALA A 74 14.33 -22.24 31.91
C ALA A 74 15.52 -22.55 30.98
N SER A 75 15.75 -21.67 29.98
CA SER A 75 17.01 -20.89 29.81
C SER A 75 17.27 -20.47 28.35
N ARG A 76 17.20 -19.17 28.07
CA ARG A 76 18.28 -18.30 27.54
C ARG A 76 17.76 -17.11 26.74
N GLU A 77 17.78 -15.98 27.44
CA GLU A 77 17.87 -14.60 26.99
C GLU A 77 18.73 -14.43 25.73
N SER A 78 18.18 -13.75 24.72
CA SER A 78 18.97 -12.99 23.75
C SER A 78 18.20 -11.71 23.42
N LYS A 79 18.68 -10.60 23.99
CA LYS A 79 18.20 -9.25 23.75
C LYS A 79 18.31 -8.90 22.27
N GLN A 80 17.16 -8.86 21.60
CA GLN A 80 17.01 -8.22 20.30
C GLN A 80 16.26 -6.89 20.52
N PRO A 81 16.67 -5.77 19.89
CA PRO A 81 15.97 -4.49 20.04
C PRO A 81 14.51 -4.65 19.60
N GLN A 82 13.57 -4.40 20.52
CA GLN A 82 12.15 -4.47 20.22
C GLN A 82 11.79 -3.43 19.15
N PRO A 83 11.22 -3.83 18.00
CA PRO A 83 10.59 -2.89 17.11
C PRO A 83 9.31 -2.38 17.78
N GLN A 84 9.19 -1.05 17.84
CA GLN A 84 7.99 -0.34 18.31
C GLN A 84 6.70 -0.98 17.75
N PRO A 85 5.57 -0.96 18.50
CA PRO A 85 4.32 -1.55 18.04
C PRO A 85 3.82 -0.79 16.80
N THR A 86 4.22 -1.26 15.63
CA THR A 86 3.62 -0.86 14.37
C THR A 86 2.17 -1.29 14.45
N GLN A 87 1.26 -0.33 14.63
CA GLN A 87 -0.17 -0.60 14.67
C GLN A 87 -0.57 -1.26 13.35
N HIS A 88 -0.65 -2.60 13.38
CA HIS A 88 -1.02 -3.40 12.23
C HIS A 88 -2.53 -3.27 12.07
N VAL A 89 -2.94 -2.38 11.16
CA VAL A 89 -4.36 -2.25 10.85
C VAL A 89 -4.80 -3.51 10.10
N PRO A 90 -5.81 -4.25 10.61
CA PRO A 90 -6.34 -5.40 9.92
C PRO A 90 -6.91 -4.97 8.56
N VAL A 91 -6.53 -5.69 7.51
CA VAL A 91 -7.02 -5.41 6.15
C VAL A 91 -8.49 -5.80 6.06
N SER A 92 -9.33 -4.88 5.56
CA SER A 92 -10.76 -5.10 5.39
C SER A 92 -11.00 -6.27 4.42
N LYS A 93 -11.75 -7.29 4.86
CA LYS A 93 -12.11 -8.46 4.04
C LYS A 93 -12.84 -8.04 2.77
N LEU A 94 -13.77 -7.09 2.89
CA LEU A 94 -14.52 -6.54 1.76
C LEU A 94 -13.63 -5.77 0.79
N SER A 95 -12.69 -4.96 1.29
CA SER A 95 -11.72 -4.27 0.43
C SER A 95 -10.93 -5.25 -0.43
N ARG A 96 -10.44 -6.34 0.18
CA ARG A 96 -9.71 -7.41 -0.50
C ARG A 96 -10.56 -8.11 -1.56
N GLN A 97 -11.82 -8.40 -1.24
CA GLN A 97 -12.75 -9.01 -2.19
C GLN A 97 -12.98 -8.13 -3.41
N LEU A 98 -13.16 -6.82 -3.22
CA LEU A 98 -13.31 -5.86 -4.32
C LEU A 98 -12.04 -5.74 -5.18
N ALA A 99 -10.86 -5.77 -4.55
CA ALA A 99 -9.58 -5.78 -5.26
C ALA A 99 -9.36 -7.07 -6.07
N SER A 100 -9.79 -8.23 -5.54
CA SER A 100 -9.79 -9.51 -6.26
C SER A 100 -10.75 -9.47 -7.46
N GLN A 101 -11.96 -8.93 -7.27
CA GLN A 101 -12.93 -8.69 -8.35
C GLN A 101 -12.35 -7.77 -9.44
N LEU A 102 -11.66 -6.69 -9.05
CA LEU A 102 -10.98 -5.80 -10.00
C LEU A 102 -9.95 -6.55 -10.84
N ARG A 103 -9.13 -7.40 -10.21
CA ARG A 103 -8.14 -8.22 -10.91
C ARG A 103 -8.81 -9.22 -11.85
N GLY A 104 -9.88 -9.88 -11.41
CA GLY A 104 -10.66 -10.80 -12.22
C GLY A 104 -11.26 -10.13 -13.45
N VAL A 105 -11.90 -8.97 -13.29
CA VAL A 105 -12.46 -8.18 -14.40
C VAL A 105 -11.36 -7.79 -15.38
N SER A 106 -10.22 -7.28 -14.90
CA SER A 106 -9.09 -6.88 -15.75
C SER A 106 -8.54 -8.05 -16.58
N LEU A 107 -8.37 -9.23 -15.96
CA LEU A 107 -7.87 -10.42 -16.65
C LEU A 107 -8.90 -10.93 -17.68
N LYS A 108 -10.17 -11.01 -17.29
CA LYS A 108 -11.25 -11.53 -18.15
C LYS A 108 -11.50 -10.63 -19.36
N SER A 109 -11.44 -9.32 -19.19
CA SER A 109 -11.63 -8.36 -20.28
C SER A 109 -10.34 -8.01 -21.03
N GLN A 110 -9.21 -8.65 -20.71
CA GLN A 110 -7.87 -8.32 -21.22
C GLN A 110 -7.50 -6.83 -21.09
N LEU A 111 -8.05 -6.14 -20.08
CA LEU A 111 -7.81 -4.72 -19.85
C LEU A 111 -6.53 -4.52 -19.05
N ARG A 112 -5.55 -3.81 -19.62
CA ARG A 112 -4.31 -3.46 -18.93
C ARG A 112 -4.57 -2.40 -17.84
N LEU A 113 -4.38 -2.78 -16.58
CA LEU A 113 -4.42 -1.84 -15.46
C LEU A 113 -3.26 -0.84 -15.49
N SER A 114 -3.52 0.37 -14.98
CA SER A 114 -2.51 1.41 -14.82
C SER A 114 -1.40 0.96 -13.86
N ARG A 115 -0.20 1.54 -14.02
CA ARG A 115 0.96 1.23 -13.16
C ARG A 115 0.67 1.55 -11.69
N GLY A 116 -0.08 2.62 -11.42
CA GLY A 116 -0.50 3.01 -10.06
C GLY A 116 -1.32 1.91 -9.39
N ILE A 117 -2.41 1.44 -10.03
CA ILE A 117 -3.28 0.40 -9.49
C ILE A 117 -2.51 -0.91 -9.26
N LYS A 118 -1.69 -1.33 -10.22
CA LYS A 118 -0.88 -2.56 -10.08
C LYS A 118 0.15 -2.48 -8.96
N ARG A 119 0.57 -1.27 -8.57
CA ARG A 119 1.51 -1.05 -7.48
C ARG A 119 0.82 -1.04 -6.12
N SER A 120 -0.42 -0.56 -6.06
CA SER A 120 -1.19 -0.46 -4.83
C SER A 120 -1.93 -1.74 -4.42
N ILE A 121 -1.95 -2.82 -5.22
CA ILE A 121 -2.64 -4.08 -4.87
C ILE A 121 -1.62 -5.23 -4.71
N CYS A 122 -1.60 -5.96 -3.61
CA CYS A 122 -0.73 -7.12 -3.39
C CYS A 122 -0.92 -8.21 -4.47
N LYS A 123 0.17 -8.80 -4.98
CA LYS A 123 0.09 -9.84 -6.03
C LYS A 123 -0.49 -11.17 -5.51
N ARG A 124 -0.25 -11.48 -4.23
CA ARG A 124 -0.59 -12.79 -3.65
C ARG A 124 -2.02 -12.82 -3.11
N CYS A 125 -2.39 -11.82 -2.31
CA CYS A 125 -3.62 -11.83 -1.54
C CYS A 125 -4.56 -10.67 -1.88
N ASP A 126 -4.25 -9.87 -2.90
CA ASP A 126 -5.04 -8.72 -3.37
C ASP A 126 -5.32 -7.62 -2.32
N SER A 127 -4.61 -7.62 -1.19
CA SER A 127 -4.67 -6.52 -0.21
C SER A 127 -4.22 -5.20 -0.84
N LEU A 128 -4.87 -4.09 -0.50
CA LEU A 128 -4.31 -2.78 -0.79
C LEU A 128 -3.01 -2.56 0.01
N LEU A 129 -2.04 -1.91 -0.64
CA LEU A 129 -0.72 -1.59 -0.13
C LEU A 129 -0.66 -0.08 0.10
N ILE A 130 -1.17 0.34 1.25
CA ILE A 130 -1.12 1.72 1.75
C ILE A 130 0.13 1.82 2.63
N PRO A 131 1.09 2.70 2.29
CA PRO A 131 2.31 2.89 3.06
C PRO A 131 2.00 3.18 4.54
N LYS A 132 2.84 2.68 5.44
CA LYS A 132 2.78 2.88 6.90
C LYS A 132 1.55 2.27 7.60
N SER A 133 0.60 1.68 6.89
CA SER A 133 -0.59 1.03 7.49
C SER A 133 -0.68 -0.45 7.10
N THR A 134 -0.90 -0.74 5.82
CA THR A 134 -1.14 -2.10 5.31
C THR A 134 0.08 -2.68 4.58
N CYS A 135 1.07 -1.85 4.28
CA CYS A 135 2.38 -2.28 3.82
C CYS A 135 3.51 -1.51 4.52
N MET A 136 4.66 -2.18 4.63
CA MET A 136 5.93 -1.55 4.96
C MET A 136 6.68 -1.26 3.66
N GLU A 137 7.15 -0.02 3.51
CA GLU A 137 7.95 0.42 2.37
C GLU A 137 9.36 0.77 2.87
N THR A 138 10.36 0.11 2.30
CA THR A 138 11.78 0.35 2.56
C THR A 138 12.50 0.55 1.23
N VAL A 139 13.63 1.25 1.25
CA VAL A 139 14.53 1.32 0.09
C VAL A 139 15.76 0.48 0.42
N GLU A 140 16.01 -0.53 -0.39
CA GLU A 140 17.14 -1.46 -0.23
C GLU A 140 18.08 -1.29 -1.42
N ASN A 141 19.39 -1.34 -1.15
CA ASN A 141 20.43 -1.37 -2.18
C ASN A 141 21.44 -2.47 -1.84
N ALA A 142 21.28 -3.63 -2.48
CA ALA A 142 22.12 -4.81 -2.26
C ALA A 142 23.44 -4.78 -3.05
N SER A 143 23.77 -3.66 -3.71
CA SER A 143 24.99 -3.56 -4.52
C SER A 143 26.23 -3.30 -3.66
N ARG A 144 27.40 -3.79 -4.12
CA ARG A 144 28.70 -3.47 -3.49
C ARG A 144 28.92 -1.96 -3.48
N GLY A 145 29.03 -1.39 -2.29
CA GLY A 145 29.17 0.06 -2.05
C GLY A 145 27.87 0.80 -1.75
N GLY A 146 26.73 0.10 -1.67
CA GLY A 146 25.45 0.66 -1.23
C GLY A 146 24.88 1.78 -2.10
N SER A 147 23.96 2.55 -1.51
CA SER A 147 23.33 3.71 -2.15
C SER A 147 24.30 4.85 -2.42
N GLU A 148 25.36 4.97 -1.61
CA GLU A 148 26.36 6.01 -1.75
C GLU A 148 27.14 5.88 -3.06
N ASN A 149 27.61 4.68 -3.38
CA ASN A 149 28.38 4.45 -4.60
C ASN A 149 27.50 4.23 -5.82
N LYS A 150 26.32 3.61 -5.65
CA LYS A 150 25.44 3.20 -6.75
C LYS A 150 23.98 3.60 -6.47
N PRO A 151 23.66 4.90 -6.44
CA PRO A 151 22.30 5.36 -6.18
C PRO A 151 21.29 4.92 -7.26
N TRP A 152 21.74 4.56 -8.46
CA TRP A 152 20.88 4.00 -9.52
C TRP A 152 20.45 2.54 -9.27
N ALA A 153 21.05 1.88 -8.28
CA ALA A 153 20.72 0.52 -7.87
C ALA A 153 19.73 0.47 -6.70
N ASP A 154 19.19 1.62 -6.27
CA ASP A 154 18.17 1.69 -5.24
C ASP A 154 16.89 0.96 -5.70
N VAL A 155 16.39 0.06 -4.85
CA VAL A 155 15.15 -0.68 -5.08
C VAL A 155 14.18 -0.38 -3.95
N ARG A 156 13.03 0.17 -4.31
CA ARG A 156 11.91 0.32 -3.38
C ARG A 156 11.24 -1.02 -3.17
N VAL A 157 11.20 -1.47 -1.93
CA VAL A 157 10.65 -2.75 -1.49
C VAL A 157 9.36 -2.47 -0.70
N ALA A 158 8.24 -2.97 -1.21
CA ALA A 158 6.95 -2.90 -0.54
C ALA A 158 6.55 -4.29 -0.05
N ARG A 159 6.55 -4.50 1.26
CA ARG A 159 6.16 -5.75 1.93
C ARG A 159 4.72 -5.66 2.41
N CYS A 160 3.89 -6.62 2.00
CA CYS A 160 2.50 -6.71 2.44
C CYS A 160 2.43 -7.17 3.90
N ASN A 161 1.74 -6.42 4.76
CA ASN A 161 1.62 -6.75 6.18
C ASN A 161 0.67 -7.93 6.44
N SER A 162 -0.25 -8.26 5.52
CA SER A 162 -1.17 -9.40 5.70
C SER A 162 -0.57 -10.76 5.35
N CYS A 163 0.23 -10.85 4.28
CA CYS A 163 0.71 -12.13 3.74
C CYS A 163 2.23 -12.21 3.57
N GLY A 164 2.95 -11.13 3.90
CA GLY A 164 4.40 -11.05 3.78
C GLY A 164 4.95 -10.94 2.35
N TYR A 165 4.12 -11.02 1.30
CA TYR A 165 4.60 -10.92 -0.08
C TYR A 165 5.31 -9.59 -0.36
N ILE A 166 6.44 -9.66 -1.07
CA ILE A 166 7.33 -8.54 -1.33
C ILE A 166 7.25 -8.13 -2.80
N LYS A 167 7.05 -6.83 -3.04
CA LYS A 167 7.18 -6.21 -4.37
C LYS A 167 8.41 -5.32 -4.42
N ARG A 168 9.21 -5.48 -5.48
CA ARG A 168 10.43 -4.72 -5.72
C ARG A 168 10.24 -3.79 -6.92
N TYR A 169 10.59 -2.52 -6.76
CA TYR A 169 10.51 -1.49 -7.78
C TYR A 169 11.84 -0.76 -7.92
N PRO A 170 12.61 -1.02 -8.99
CA PRO A 170 13.83 -0.27 -9.27
C PRO A 170 13.54 1.24 -9.36
N GLN A 171 14.34 2.04 -8.66
CA GLN A 171 14.26 3.50 -8.69
C GLN A 171 15.17 4.02 -9.80
N THR A 172 14.72 3.87 -11.06
CA THR A 172 15.52 4.25 -12.24
C THR A 172 15.62 5.75 -12.47
N GLU A 173 14.93 6.59 -11.68
CA GLU A 173 14.97 8.05 -11.82
C GLU A 173 16.39 8.59 -11.69
N LYS A 174 17.17 8.04 -10.75
CA LYS A 174 18.59 8.39 -10.57
C LYS A 174 19.51 7.79 -11.65
N LYS A 175 19.02 6.86 -12.47
CA LYS A 175 19.79 6.21 -13.55
C LYS A 175 19.87 7.09 -14.81
N SER A 176 18.82 7.83 -15.12
CA SER A 176 18.75 8.70 -16.30
C SER A 176 19.50 10.03 -16.14
N LEU A 177 19.92 10.37 -14.92
CA LEU A 177 20.70 11.58 -14.68
C LEU A 177 22.12 11.44 -15.25
N LYS A 178 22.55 12.46 -16.00
CA LYS A 178 23.91 12.53 -16.54
C LYS A 178 24.92 12.45 -15.39
N LEU A 179 26.09 11.85 -15.64
CA LEU A 179 27.11 11.63 -14.60
C LEU A 179 27.51 12.95 -13.88
N ALA A 180 27.59 14.05 -14.60
CA ALA A 180 27.91 15.38 -14.04
C ALA A 180 26.83 15.87 -13.06
N GLU A 181 25.56 15.69 -13.40
CA GLU A 181 24.42 16.08 -12.55
C GLU A 181 24.35 15.22 -11.28
N ARG A 182 24.72 13.94 -11.38
CA ARG A 182 24.87 13.04 -10.23
C ARG A 182 25.98 13.48 -9.26
N LYS A 183 27.09 14.05 -9.76
CA LYS A 183 28.16 14.60 -8.92
C LYS A 183 27.68 15.86 -8.18
N ARG A 184 27.00 16.77 -8.89
CA ARG A 184 26.43 17.99 -8.28
C ARG A 184 25.42 17.71 -7.17
N LEU A 185 24.54 16.72 -7.35
CA LEU A 185 23.57 16.34 -6.31
C LEU A 185 24.22 15.73 -5.06
N LYS A 186 25.41 15.12 -5.18
CA LYS A 186 26.17 14.66 -4.00
C LYS A 186 26.75 15.82 -3.21
N GLU A 187 27.28 16.84 -3.89
CA GLU A 187 27.90 18.01 -3.26
C GLU A 187 26.86 18.88 -2.52
N VAL A 188 25.63 18.95 -3.01
CA VAL A 188 24.53 19.70 -2.35
C VAL A 188 23.94 18.96 -1.14
N GLY A 189 24.04 17.63 -1.08
CA GLY A 189 23.47 16.82 0.00
C GLY A 189 24.29 16.80 1.30
N ASP A 190 25.55 17.23 1.26
CA ASP A 190 26.49 17.22 2.40
C ASP A 190 26.58 18.60 3.10
N GLY A 191 26.08 19.66 2.45
CA GLY A 191 26.12 21.05 2.93
C GLY A 191 24.96 21.45 3.83
N GLY A 192 24.61 20.63 4.82
CA GLY A 192 23.63 20.99 5.86
C GLY A 192 24.15 22.12 6.78
N GLN A 193 24.14 23.37 6.30
CA GLN A 193 24.18 24.56 7.17
C GLN A 193 22.92 25.41 6.97
N ALA A 194 22.12 25.39 8.04
CA ALA A 194 21.20 26.40 8.55
C ALA A 194 20.91 27.62 7.65
N VAL A 195 19.72 27.61 7.03
CA VAL A 195 19.02 28.88 6.78
C VAL A 195 18.07 29.08 7.95
N THR A 196 18.54 29.87 8.92
CA THR A 196 17.75 30.49 9.97
C THR A 196 16.54 31.18 9.35
N SER A 197 15.36 30.77 9.79
CA SER A 197 14.11 31.51 9.63
C SER A 197 14.25 32.91 10.25
N GLN A 198 14.00 33.95 9.48
CA GLN A 198 13.50 35.22 10.00
C GLN A 198 12.14 35.53 9.37
N PRO A 199 11.12 35.90 10.16
CA PRO A 199 9.88 36.47 9.64
C PRO A 199 10.08 37.96 9.41
N THR A 200 10.09 38.39 8.15
CA THR A 200 10.06 39.83 7.82
C THR A 200 8.61 40.28 7.68
N THR A 201 8.19 41.08 8.66
CA THR A 201 6.96 41.84 8.70
C THR A 201 6.93 42.91 7.61
N GLY A 202 5.77 43.06 6.95
CA GLY A 202 5.33 44.32 6.31
C GLY A 202 5.75 44.53 4.85
N GLN A 203 4.78 44.54 3.93
CA GLN A 203 4.14 45.77 3.43
C GLN A 203 3.26 45.44 2.22
N VAL A 204 1.98 45.77 2.32
CA VAL A 204 0.97 45.63 1.26
C VAL A 204 1.08 46.83 0.32
N PRO A 205 1.19 46.66 -1.01
CA PRO A 205 0.92 47.75 -1.94
C PRO A 205 -0.50 47.69 -2.52
N ALA A 206 -0.99 48.89 -2.75
CA ALA A 206 -2.37 49.28 -2.93
C ALA A 206 -3.03 48.76 -4.22
N VAL A 207 -4.35 48.55 -4.09
CA VAL A 207 -5.30 48.30 -5.17
C VAL A 207 -5.45 49.58 -5.98
N HIS A 208 -5.00 49.59 -7.24
CA HIS A 208 -5.37 50.64 -8.19
C HIS A 208 -6.60 50.18 -8.97
N VAL A 209 -7.75 50.75 -8.60
CA VAL A 209 -8.99 50.71 -9.36
C VAL A 209 -8.86 51.73 -10.48
N ALA A 210 -8.87 51.28 -11.73
CA ALA A 210 -9.05 52.15 -12.89
C ALA A 210 -10.55 52.25 -13.19
N ARG A 211 -11.02 53.50 -13.25
CA ARG A 211 -12.34 53.89 -13.78
C ARG A 211 -12.34 53.85 -15.30
#